data_AF-A0A9W8Q2B9-F1
#
_entry.id   AF-A0A9W8Q2B9-F1
#
_cell.length_a   1.000
_cell.length_b   1.000
_cell.length_c   1.000
_cell.angle_alpha   90.00
_cell.angle_beta   90.00
_cell.angle_gamma   90.00
#
_symmetry.space_group_name_H-M   'P 1'
#
loop_
_entity.id
_entity.type
_entity.pdbx_description
1 polymer ?
#
loop_
_entity_poly.entity_id
_entity_poly.type
_entity_poly.pdbx_seq_one_letter_code
_entity_poly.pdbx_strand_id
1 'polypeptide(L)'
;MSSWFNTTSTLLHVSAIPEGIPASKLVEGLQNHVNYLKHNPHMAKYEPIATPTDPAPTIPDARGASATGKPDCYRVTDKVHTLPAGLWDSDVVSTYEFIDVDKGVFVRIRSPMSVMMESLWLVKETEDGKAELVEEQVITASRLLMSTVKSMSEAGWNDIHASMIKKAQE
;
A
#
# COMPACT_ATOMS: atom_id res chain seq x y z
N MET A 1 -27.11 1.05 1.88
CA MET A 1 -27.44 0.24 3.08
C MET A 1 -26.41 -0.89 3.28
N SER A 2 -25.12 -0.59 3.47
CA SER A 2 -24.06 -1.63 3.57
C SER A 2 -23.03 -1.39 4.67
N SER A 3 -23.19 -0.35 5.50
CA SER A 3 -22.18 0.05 6.49
C SER A 3 -22.10 -0.83 7.76
N TRP A 4 -23.06 -1.74 8.01
CA TRP A 4 -23.16 -2.39 9.32
C TRP A 4 -22.29 -3.65 9.48
N PHE A 5 -21.79 -4.21 8.37
CA PHE A 5 -20.96 -5.43 8.37
C PHE A 5 -19.46 -5.17 8.16
N ASN A 6 -19.06 -3.93 7.89
CA ASN A 6 -17.67 -3.56 7.73
C ASN A 6 -17.03 -3.22 9.09
N THR A 7 -15.73 -3.47 9.17
CA THR A 7 -14.88 -3.10 10.29
C THR A 7 -13.58 -2.52 9.74
N THR A 8 -12.88 -1.77 10.58
CA THR A 8 -11.58 -1.18 10.26
C THR A 8 -10.50 -1.79 11.15
N SER A 9 -9.31 -2.01 10.58
CA SER A 9 -8.09 -2.36 11.31
C SER A 9 -6.97 -1.43 10.88
N THR A 10 -6.07 -1.11 11.80
CA THR A 10 -4.88 -0.29 11.54
C THR A 10 -3.63 -1.11 11.81
N LEU A 11 -2.64 -1.00 10.92
CA LEU A 11 -1.32 -1.62 11.06
C LEU A 11 -0.26 -0.53 10.94
N LEU A 12 0.84 -0.71 11.67
CA LEU A 12 2.02 0.15 11.58
C LEU A 12 3.24 -0.74 11.46
N HIS A 13 3.97 -0.57 10.37
CA HIS A 13 5.22 -1.28 10.11
C HIS A 13 6.36 -0.27 10.03
N VAL A 14 7.49 -0.62 10.63
CA VAL A 14 8.69 0.24 10.66
C VAL A 14 9.91 -0.62 10.37
N SER A 15 10.75 -0.18 9.44
CA SER A 15 12.06 -0.78 9.19
C SER A 15 13.15 0.28 9.24
N ALA A 16 14.23 -0.02 9.95
CA ALA A 16 15.43 0.78 9.90
C ALA A 16 16.04 0.74 8.48
N ILE A 17 16.46 1.90 7.98
CA ILE A 17 17.14 2.01 6.70
C ILE A 17 18.66 1.82 6.95
N PRO A 18 19.33 0.93 6.19
CA PRO A 18 20.78 0.77 6.27
C PRO A 18 21.53 2.09 6.07
N GLU A 19 22.64 2.23 6.79
CA GLU A 19 23.54 3.38 6.61
C GLU A 19 24.05 3.49 5.17
N GLY A 20 24.21 4.72 4.69
CA GLY A 20 24.69 5.00 3.34
C GLY A 20 23.59 5.10 2.26
N ILE A 21 22.33 4.85 2.59
CA ILE A 21 21.20 5.13 1.69
C ILE A 21 20.66 6.54 1.98
N PRO A 22 20.75 7.50 1.05
CA PRO A 22 20.15 8.81 1.24
C PRO A 22 18.62 8.71 1.35
N ALA A 23 18.01 9.42 2.30
CA ALA A 23 16.55 9.44 2.46
C ALA A 23 15.83 9.83 1.17
N SER A 24 16.36 10.79 0.41
CA SER A 24 15.82 11.22 -0.88
C SER A 24 15.76 10.09 -1.92
N LYS A 25 16.76 9.20 -1.94
CA LYS A 25 16.77 8.05 -2.87
C LYS A 25 15.67 7.07 -2.55
N LEU A 26 15.38 6.86 -1.27
CA LEU A 26 14.26 6.02 -0.87
C LEU A 26 12.92 6.66 -1.19
N VAL A 27 12.78 7.98 -1.01
CA VAL A 27 11.58 8.71 -1.44
C VAL A 27 11.36 8.58 -2.96
N GLU A 28 12.40 8.79 -3.77
CA GLU A 28 12.36 8.57 -5.23
C GLU A 28 11.91 7.13 -5.58
N GLY A 29 12.41 6.14 -4.83
CA GLY A 29 12.04 4.74 -4.99
C GLY A 29 10.56 4.46 -4.68
N LEU A 30 10.04 5.04 -3.59
CA LEU A 30 8.63 4.92 -3.19
C LEU A 30 7.68 5.60 -4.18
N GLN A 31 8.06 6.77 -4.69
CA GLN A 31 7.29 7.54 -5.67
C GLN A 31 7.35 6.93 -7.09
N ASN A 32 8.17 5.89 -7.30
CA ASN A 32 8.09 5.08 -8.50
C ASN A 32 6.97 4.03 -8.38
N HIS A 33 5.74 4.42 -8.70
CA HIS A 33 4.55 3.55 -8.51
C HIS A 33 4.62 2.25 -9.32
N VAL A 34 5.23 2.30 -10.51
CA VAL A 34 5.41 1.10 -11.34
C VAL A 34 6.35 0.11 -10.65
N ASN A 35 7.39 0.59 -9.97
CA ASN A 35 8.22 -0.27 -9.14
C ASN A 35 7.40 -0.86 -7.99
N TYR A 36 6.53 -0.08 -7.32
CA TYR A 36 5.67 -0.62 -6.26
C TYR A 36 4.84 -1.81 -6.77
N LEU A 37 4.18 -1.66 -7.92
CA LEU A 37 3.37 -2.71 -8.54
C LEU A 37 4.20 -3.95 -8.89
N LYS A 38 5.42 -3.78 -9.42
CA LYS A 38 6.31 -4.89 -9.80
C LYS A 38 6.84 -5.69 -8.61
N HIS A 39 6.84 -5.12 -7.42
CA HIS A 39 7.28 -5.81 -6.19
C HIS A 39 6.13 -6.44 -5.40
N ASN A 40 4.88 -6.30 -5.86
CA ASN A 40 3.78 -7.07 -5.32
C ASN A 40 3.94 -8.54 -5.76
N PRO A 41 4.20 -9.48 -4.82
CA PRO A 41 4.47 -10.89 -5.15
C PRO A 41 3.25 -11.61 -5.75
N HIS A 42 2.06 -11.02 -5.62
CA HIS A 42 0.82 -11.58 -6.14
C HIS A 42 0.43 -10.98 -7.50
N MET A 43 1.09 -9.92 -7.97
CA MET A 43 0.69 -9.22 -9.19
C MET A 43 0.93 -10.07 -10.44
N ALA A 44 -0.14 -10.30 -11.20
CA ALA A 44 -0.09 -10.97 -12.50
C ALA A 44 -0.04 -9.97 -13.66
N LYS A 45 -0.79 -8.87 -13.56
CA LYS A 45 -0.77 -7.78 -14.54
C LYS A 45 -1.20 -6.44 -13.93
N TYR A 46 -0.79 -5.35 -14.56
CA TYR A 46 -1.31 -4.01 -14.28
C TYR A 46 -1.51 -3.23 -15.58
N GLU A 47 -2.50 -2.33 -15.57
CA GLU A 47 -2.89 -1.49 -16.71
C GLU A 47 -3.20 -0.08 -16.18
N PRO A 48 -2.61 1.00 -16.72
CA PRO A 48 -2.95 2.36 -16.29
C PRO A 48 -4.40 2.69 -16.65
N ILE A 49 -5.08 3.44 -15.78
CA ILE A 49 -6.43 3.94 -16.01
C ILE A 49 -6.48 5.45 -15.80
N ALA A 50 -7.26 6.14 -16.64
CA ALA A 50 -7.24 7.61 -16.69
C ALA A 50 -7.95 8.30 -15.51
N THR A 51 -8.90 7.61 -14.88
CA THR A 51 -9.76 8.20 -13.87
C THR A 51 -9.63 7.41 -12.56
N PRO A 52 -9.40 8.07 -11.42
CA PRO A 52 -9.56 7.42 -10.13
C PRO A 52 -10.98 6.90 -9.98
N THR A 53 -11.16 5.83 -9.22
CA THR A 53 -12.52 5.33 -9.01
C THR A 53 -13.26 6.28 -8.06
N ASP A 54 -14.57 6.45 -8.21
CA ASP A 54 -15.36 7.36 -7.38
C ASP A 54 -15.60 6.77 -5.98
N PRO A 55 -15.51 7.54 -4.87
CA PRO A 55 -14.92 8.88 -4.80
C PRO A 55 -13.40 8.86 -4.98
N ALA A 56 -12.86 9.94 -5.56
CA ALA A 56 -11.42 10.11 -5.76
C ALA A 56 -10.61 9.95 -4.44
N PRO A 57 -9.33 9.53 -4.51
CA PRO A 57 -8.52 9.34 -3.31
C PRO A 57 -8.19 10.66 -2.65
N THR A 58 -8.31 10.70 -1.33
CA THR A 58 -7.95 11.84 -0.48
C THR A 58 -7.11 11.33 0.67
N ILE A 59 -6.02 12.03 0.97
CA ILE A 59 -5.19 11.74 2.14
C ILE A 59 -5.89 12.37 3.35
N PRO A 60 -6.26 11.61 4.40
CA PRO A 60 -6.90 12.19 5.58
C PRO A 60 -5.96 13.15 6.32
N ASP A 61 -6.44 14.35 6.68
CA ASP A 61 -5.66 15.39 7.37
C ASP A 61 -4.96 14.87 8.64
N ALA A 62 -5.61 13.95 9.36
CA ALA A 62 -5.08 13.35 10.58
C ALA A 62 -3.76 12.57 10.37
N ARG A 63 -3.44 12.18 9.12
CA ARG A 63 -2.18 11.51 8.79
C ARG A 63 -1.03 12.47 8.52
N GLY A 64 -1.28 13.79 8.51
CA GLY A 64 -0.24 14.82 8.47
C GLY A 64 0.59 14.85 7.19
N ALA A 65 0.09 14.29 6.09
CA ALA A 65 0.75 14.29 4.78
C ALA A 65 -0.07 15.06 3.75
N SER A 66 0.61 15.82 2.88
CA SER A 66 -0.03 16.59 1.81
C SER A 66 0.39 16.03 0.45
N ALA A 67 -0.58 15.90 -0.45
CA ALA A 67 -0.35 15.48 -1.82
C ALA A 67 0.55 16.48 -2.56
N THR A 68 1.54 15.99 -3.29
CA THR A 68 2.40 16.80 -4.18
C THR A 68 1.95 16.74 -5.65
N GLY A 69 0.98 15.89 -5.96
CA GLY A 69 0.48 15.68 -7.32
C GLY A 69 -0.94 15.11 -7.38
N LYS A 70 -1.37 14.80 -8.62
CA LYS A 70 -2.63 14.09 -8.89
C LYS A 70 -2.42 12.58 -8.72
N PRO A 71 -3.49 11.79 -8.47
CA PRO A 71 -3.35 10.36 -8.34
C PRO A 71 -3.03 9.69 -9.67
N ASP A 72 -2.03 8.82 -9.67
CA ASP A 72 -1.81 7.84 -10.73
C ASP A 72 -2.59 6.57 -10.42
N CYS A 73 -3.35 6.09 -11.39
CA CYS A 73 -4.34 5.05 -11.18
C CYS A 73 -4.07 3.84 -12.08
N TYR A 74 -4.20 2.65 -11.50
CA TYR A 74 -3.94 1.38 -12.17
C TYR A 74 -5.05 0.38 -11.87
N ARG A 75 -5.45 -0.38 -12.87
CA ARG A 75 -6.14 -1.65 -12.68
C ARG A 75 -5.10 -2.73 -12.51
N VAL A 76 -5.14 -3.44 -11.39
CA VAL A 76 -4.17 -4.49 -11.03
C VAL A 76 -4.91 -5.80 -10.91
N THR A 77 -4.31 -6.88 -11.42
CA THR A 77 -4.84 -8.24 -11.25
C THR A 77 -3.85 -9.04 -10.44
N ASP A 78 -4.29 -9.51 -9.28
CA ASP A 78 -3.50 -10.29 -8.32
C ASP A 78 -3.95 -11.75 -8.30
N LYS A 79 -2.99 -12.66 -8.17
CA LYS A 79 -3.20 -14.10 -7.98
C LYS A 79 -3.28 -14.42 -6.49
N VAL A 80 -4.49 -14.52 -5.96
CA VAL A 80 -4.71 -14.85 -4.55
C VAL A 80 -5.06 -16.33 -4.42
N HIS A 81 -4.25 -17.05 -3.66
CA HIS A 81 -4.37 -18.52 -3.47
C HIS A 81 -5.05 -18.89 -2.14
N THR A 82 -5.45 -17.90 -1.33
CA THR A 82 -5.82 -18.12 0.07
C THR A 82 -6.97 -17.20 0.53
N LEU A 83 -8.21 -17.61 0.25
CA LEU A 83 -9.36 -17.16 1.04
C LEU A 83 -9.97 -18.34 1.82
N PRO A 84 -10.64 -18.07 2.97
CA PRO A 84 -11.24 -19.12 3.81
C PRO A 84 -12.16 -20.04 3.00
N ALA A 85 -12.20 -21.32 3.40
CA ALA A 85 -13.01 -22.38 2.79
C ALA A 85 -12.62 -22.81 1.36
N GLY A 86 -11.39 -22.53 0.90
CA GLY A 86 -10.88 -23.03 -0.38
C GLY A 86 -11.64 -22.49 -1.60
N LEU A 87 -12.30 -21.35 -1.42
CA LEU A 87 -13.28 -20.85 -2.39
C LEU A 87 -12.63 -20.21 -3.64
N TRP A 88 -11.32 -19.90 -3.65
CA TRP A 88 -10.71 -19.08 -4.72
C TRP A 88 -9.21 -19.39 -4.94
N ASP A 89 -8.88 -20.13 -6.01
CA ASP A 89 -7.71 -19.81 -6.85
C ASP A 89 -8.23 -18.80 -7.86
N SER A 90 -7.99 -17.51 -7.65
CA SER A 90 -8.66 -16.50 -8.46
C SER A 90 -7.82 -15.27 -8.73
N ASP A 91 -8.06 -14.72 -9.90
CA ASP A 91 -7.58 -13.44 -10.34
C ASP A 91 -8.45 -12.35 -9.68
N VAL A 92 -7.90 -11.66 -8.68
CA VAL A 92 -8.55 -10.55 -8.01
C VAL A 92 -8.20 -9.27 -8.75
N VAL A 93 -9.21 -8.62 -9.34
CA VAL A 93 -9.02 -7.34 -10.04
C VAL A 93 -9.33 -6.19 -9.09
N SER A 94 -8.30 -5.39 -8.80
CA SER A 94 -8.34 -4.25 -7.89
C SER A 94 -8.01 -2.95 -8.63
N THR A 95 -8.40 -1.82 -8.06
CA THR A 95 -7.87 -0.50 -8.44
C THR A 95 -6.83 -0.07 -7.43
N TYR A 96 -5.64 0.31 -7.89
CA TYR A 96 -4.56 0.89 -7.10
C TYR A 96 -4.43 2.35 -7.49
N GLU A 97 -4.43 3.25 -6.51
CA GLU A 97 -4.41 4.69 -6.70
C GLU A 97 -3.27 5.26 -5.84
N PHE A 98 -2.27 5.86 -6.48
CA PHE A 98 -1.06 6.35 -5.84
C PHE A 98 -1.06 7.87 -5.83
N ILE A 99 -0.74 8.49 -4.70
CA ILE A 99 -0.56 9.93 -4.56
C ILE A 99 0.81 10.16 -3.92
N ASP A 100 1.69 10.86 -4.63
CA ASP A 100 2.96 11.29 -4.06
C ASP A 100 2.75 12.30 -2.93
N VAL A 101 3.58 12.18 -1.90
CA VAL A 101 3.68 13.14 -0.79
C VAL A 101 5.14 13.50 -0.58
N ASP A 102 5.42 14.60 0.12
CA ASP A 102 6.77 15.16 0.28
C ASP A 102 7.85 14.11 0.64
N LYS A 103 7.54 13.19 1.56
CA LYS A 103 8.48 12.18 2.07
C LYS A 103 8.12 10.74 1.73
N GLY A 104 7.33 10.51 0.69
CA GLY A 104 6.98 9.16 0.25
C GLY A 104 5.72 9.11 -0.62
N VAL A 105 4.85 8.13 -0.37
CA VAL A 105 3.68 7.85 -1.20
C VAL A 105 2.49 7.40 -0.36
N PHE A 106 1.29 7.86 -0.73
CA PHE A 106 0.02 7.32 -0.28
C PHE A 106 -0.53 6.37 -1.34
N VAL A 107 -1.02 5.21 -0.92
CA VAL A 107 -1.60 4.19 -1.79
C VAL A 107 -2.99 3.82 -1.29
N ARG A 108 -3.99 3.91 -2.17
CA ARG A 108 -5.31 3.35 -1.93
C ARG A 108 -5.58 2.19 -2.87
N ILE A 109 -5.92 1.05 -2.29
CA ILE A 109 -6.30 -0.17 -3.01
C ILE A 109 -7.77 -0.43 -2.75
N ARG A 110 -8.54 -0.66 -3.82
CA ARG A 110 -9.93 -1.11 -3.76
C ARG A 110 -10.07 -2.43 -4.49
N SER A 111 -10.54 -3.43 -3.75
CA SER A 111 -10.69 -4.79 -4.23
C SER A 111 -12.16 -5.21 -4.15
N PRO A 112 -12.54 -6.34 -4.78
CA PRO A 112 -13.88 -6.91 -4.65
C PRO A 112 -14.28 -7.16 -3.18
N MET A 113 -15.56 -7.50 -2.98
CA MET A 113 -16.13 -7.77 -1.65
C MET A 113 -16.01 -6.60 -0.65
N SER A 114 -15.95 -5.37 -1.17
CA SER A 114 -15.85 -4.13 -0.37
C SER A 114 -14.59 -4.07 0.51
N VAL A 115 -13.47 -4.61 0.03
CA VAL A 115 -12.17 -4.46 0.68
C VAL A 115 -11.52 -3.16 0.18
N MET A 116 -11.12 -2.30 1.11
CA MET A 116 -10.35 -1.09 0.85
C MET A 116 -9.14 -1.07 1.77
N MET A 117 -7.97 -0.75 1.23
CA MET A 117 -6.73 -0.57 1.99
C MET A 117 -6.13 0.79 1.64
N GLU A 118 -5.76 1.54 2.66
CA GLU A 118 -5.07 2.82 2.52
C GLU A 118 -3.76 2.76 3.30
N SER A 119 -2.63 2.78 2.59
CA SER A 119 -1.30 2.84 3.20
C SER A 119 -0.63 4.18 2.93
N LEU A 120 0.03 4.71 3.95
CA LEU A 120 0.91 5.87 3.86
C LEU A 120 2.33 5.41 4.17
N TRP A 121 3.19 5.49 3.16
CA TRP A 121 4.60 5.12 3.22
C TRP A 121 5.44 6.37 3.33
N LEU A 122 6.24 6.47 4.38
CA LEU A 122 7.07 7.65 4.67
C LEU A 122 8.49 7.24 5.00
N VAL A 123 9.44 8.01 4.51
CA VAL A 123 10.81 8.03 5.01
C VAL A 123 10.88 9.05 6.14
N LYS A 124 11.19 8.60 7.35
CA LYS A 124 11.32 9.46 8.53
C LYS A 124 12.76 9.46 9.02
N GLU A 125 13.27 10.64 9.36
CA GLU A 125 14.54 10.75 10.08
C GLU A 125 14.26 10.62 11.58
N THR A 126 15.11 9.87 12.28
CA THR A 126 15.09 9.73 13.74
C THR A 126 15.93 10.82 14.39
N GLU A 127 15.75 11.03 15.70
CA GLU A 127 16.53 12.01 16.47
C GLU A 127 18.05 11.74 16.41
N ASP A 128 18.44 10.46 16.23
CA ASP A 128 19.83 10.03 16.10
C ASP A 128 20.41 10.23 14.69
N GLY A 129 19.67 10.89 13.78
CA GLY A 129 20.08 11.13 12.39
C GLY A 129 20.04 9.88 11.50
N LYS A 130 19.40 8.80 11.95
CA LYS A 130 19.12 7.61 11.12
C LYS A 130 17.82 7.81 10.35
N ALA A 131 17.57 6.96 9.36
CA ALA A 131 16.30 6.99 8.62
C ALA A 131 15.52 5.68 8.83
N GLU A 132 14.20 5.78 8.82
CA GLU A 132 13.26 4.66 8.92
C GLU A 132 12.25 4.72 7.78
N LEU A 133 11.89 3.55 7.26
CA LEU A 133 10.74 3.36 6.40
C LEU A 133 9.53 3.02 7.26
N VAL A 134 8.52 3.88 7.23
CA VAL A 134 7.28 3.73 8.01
C VAL A 134 6.12 3.51 7.06
N GLU A 135 5.38 2.42 7.24
CA GLU A 135 4.11 2.15 6.57
C GLU A 135 2.99 2.19 7.62
N GLU A 136 2.07 3.14 7.49
CA GLU A 136 0.81 3.13 8.24
C GLU A 136 -0.33 2.69 7.33
N GLN A 137 -0.98 1.58 7.65
CA GLN A 137 -2.04 1.00 6.84
C GLN A 137 -3.38 1.00 7.58
N VAL A 138 -4.44 1.37 6.88
CA VAL A 138 -5.84 1.31 7.33
C VAL A 138 -6.58 0.38 6.39
N ILE A 139 -7.13 -0.70 6.94
CA ILE A 139 -7.88 -1.72 6.20
C ILE A 139 -9.34 -1.59 6.57
N THR A 140 -10.23 -1.46 5.59
CA THR A 140 -11.68 -1.57 5.76
C THR A 140 -12.17 -2.77 4.97
N ALA A 141 -12.82 -3.72 5.65
CA ALA A 141 -13.37 -4.92 5.04
C ALA A 141 -14.57 -5.43 5.84
N SER A 142 -15.33 -6.39 5.29
CA SER A 142 -16.35 -7.08 6.08
C SER A 142 -15.73 -7.80 7.28
N ARG A 143 -16.45 -7.90 8.41
CA ARG A 143 -15.98 -8.64 9.60
C ARG A 143 -15.55 -10.07 9.30
N LEU A 144 -16.18 -10.71 8.31
CA LEU A 144 -15.86 -12.06 7.86
C LEU A 144 -14.47 -12.15 7.20
N LEU A 145 -14.09 -11.13 6.43
CA LEU A 145 -12.83 -11.12 5.67
C LEU A 145 -11.67 -10.46 6.43
N MET A 146 -11.97 -9.64 7.45
CA MET A 146 -10.98 -8.80 8.11
C MET A 146 -9.76 -9.59 8.62
N SER A 147 -9.98 -10.75 9.26
CA SER A 147 -8.88 -11.57 9.77
C SER A 147 -7.94 -12.05 8.65
N THR A 148 -8.49 -12.48 7.52
CA THR A 148 -7.71 -12.91 6.35
C THR A 148 -6.95 -11.75 5.72
N VAL A 149 -7.62 -10.63 5.42
CA VAL A 149 -6.99 -9.47 4.78
C VAL A 149 -5.88 -8.89 5.66
N LYS A 150 -6.13 -8.78 6.98
CA LYS A 150 -5.13 -8.35 7.95
C LYS A 150 -3.95 -9.32 8.01
N SER A 151 -4.20 -10.63 8.06
CA SER A 151 -3.14 -11.64 8.08
C SER A 151 -2.28 -11.62 6.83
N MET A 152 -2.86 -11.37 5.65
CA MET A 152 -2.09 -11.23 4.40
C MET A 152 -1.19 -10.00 4.44
N SER A 153 -1.67 -8.91 5.02
CA SER A 153 -0.89 -7.67 5.19
C SER A 153 0.25 -7.84 6.21
N GLU A 154 0.03 -8.63 7.27
CA GLU A 154 1.04 -8.90 8.30
C GLU A 154 2.08 -9.97 7.90
N ALA A 155 1.74 -10.93 7.03
CA ALA A 155 2.60 -12.08 6.76
C ALA A 155 3.85 -11.75 5.90
N GLY A 156 3.86 -10.64 5.16
CA GLY A 156 4.91 -10.33 4.18
C GLY A 156 5.49 -8.92 4.26
N TRP A 157 5.12 -8.10 5.25
CA TRP A 157 5.50 -6.70 5.28
C TRP A 157 7.02 -6.48 5.33
N ASN A 158 7.75 -7.32 6.08
CA ASN A 158 9.20 -7.22 6.21
C ASN A 158 9.91 -7.42 4.87
N ASP A 159 9.47 -8.40 4.08
CA ASP A 159 10.05 -8.69 2.77
C ASP A 159 9.74 -7.58 1.76
N ILE A 160 8.54 -7.01 1.82
CA ILE A 160 8.16 -5.84 1.02
C ILE A 160 9.03 -4.64 1.38
N HIS A 161 9.17 -4.32 2.67
CA HIS A 161 10.05 -3.25 3.14
C HIS A 161 11.49 -3.46 2.67
N ALA A 162 12.05 -4.65 2.86
CA ALA A 162 13.39 -5.00 2.42
C ALA A 162 13.55 -4.83 0.90
N SER A 163 12.55 -5.23 0.13
CA SER A 163 12.56 -5.08 -1.34
C SER A 163 12.53 -3.60 -1.77
N MET A 164 11.70 -2.77 -1.13
CA MET A 164 11.65 -1.33 -1.43
C MET A 164 12.97 -0.64 -1.10
N ILE A 165 13.56 -0.96 0.06
CA ILE A 165 14.86 -0.44 0.50
C ILE A 165 15.95 -0.86 -0.47
N LYS A 166 16.01 -2.14 -0.85
CA LYS A 166 16.99 -2.66 -1.80
C LYS A 166 16.87 -1.94 -3.15
N LYS A 167 15.65 -1.71 -3.63
CA LYS A 167 15.45 -1.07 -4.94
C LYS A 167 15.92 0.38 -4.96
N ALA A 168 15.83 1.10 -3.84
CA ALA A 168 16.37 2.45 -3.72
C ALA A 168 17.91 2.52 -3.83
N GLN A 169 18.60 1.37 -3.82
CA GLN A 169 20.05 1.27 -4.01
C GLN A 169 20.46 1.07 -5.47
N GLU A 170 19.52 0.73 -6.37
CA GLU A 170 19.77 0.50 -7.80
C GLU A 170 19.64 1.77 -8.63
#